data_AF-A0A259CT40-F1
#
_entry.id   AF-A0A259CT40-F1
#
_cell.length_a   1.000
_cell.length_b   1.000
_cell.length_c   1.000
_cell.angle_alpha   90.00
_cell.angle_beta   90.00
_cell.angle_gamma   90.00
#
_symmetry.space_group_name_H-M   'P 1'
#
loop_
_entity.id
_entity.type
_entity.pdbx_description
1 polymer ?
#
loop_
_entity_poly.entity_id
_entity_poly.type
_entity_poly.pdbx_seq_one_letter_code
_entity_poly.pdbx_strand_id
1 'polypeptide(L)'
;LGDGPVAEAFVIAQSLPNMFRRFFAEGAFNFAFVPMFAKKVEADDGAEAFARDAFWGMAGLLALFSILAILGMPLLVLMMASGFDGNRFDLAVTLGRIAFPYILFISLTALLSGMLNAAGRFVITSVVTILLSATMVGGMLLANRMGWDMGVTLAWSVTLSGILQLAVTWAAVRHLGYRLPFRWPVLTPELKRLAIIAAPAVFAGGVVQINLIVGRQVASMTEGAVVWLYNADRIYQLPLGVVGIAIGIVLLPDLSRRLRAGDAEGSRASFNRGTEFALLLTLPAAVALVVIAWPIISVLFQRGAYGAEATVNTAWALAAYGMGLPAFVLHKVLQPLYYAREDTRSPFRFAVWSMVVNAGLAVGLMPLIGFLAAAIATSAAAWTMVWQLWRGSRGMGDAARLDERFLYRLPRIIAASVLMGVVLWGLSVALAEPLVTPGIRT
;
A
#
# COMPACT_ATOMS: atom_id res chain seq x y z
N LEU A 1 -18.50 -5.77 12.98
CA LEU A 1 -18.58 -4.36 12.54
C LEU A 1 -19.34 -4.21 11.24
N GLY A 2 -19.24 -5.14 10.27
CA GLY A 2 -19.95 -5.01 8.99
C GLY A 2 -19.40 -3.85 8.17
N ASP A 3 -20.27 -3.14 7.47
CA ASP A 3 -20.00 -1.90 6.74
C ASP A 3 -20.64 -0.66 7.39
N GLY A 4 -21.13 -0.79 8.63
CA GLY A 4 -21.79 0.31 9.34
C GLY A 4 -20.84 1.42 9.83
N PRO A 5 -21.40 2.46 10.50
CA PRO A 5 -20.70 3.67 10.94
C PRO A 5 -19.36 3.45 11.67
N VAL A 6 -19.32 2.45 12.56
CA VAL A 6 -18.12 2.10 13.34
C VAL A 6 -17.01 1.53 12.45
N ALA A 7 -17.38 0.72 11.45
CA ALA A 7 -16.42 0.17 10.50
C ALA A 7 -15.82 1.29 9.62
N GLU A 8 -16.67 2.19 9.12
CA GLU A 8 -16.22 3.34 8.32
C GLU A 8 -15.29 4.26 9.11
N ALA A 9 -15.69 4.63 10.33
CA ALA A 9 -14.90 5.45 11.23
C ALA A 9 -13.55 4.80 11.55
N PHE A 10 -13.53 3.49 11.84
CA PHE A 10 -12.29 2.76 12.10
C PHE A 10 -11.38 2.73 10.87
N VAL A 11 -11.93 2.50 9.67
CA VAL A 11 -11.14 2.45 8.43
C VAL A 11 -10.51 3.81 8.12
N ILE A 12 -11.23 4.93 8.32
CA ILE A 12 -10.64 6.28 8.20
C ILE A 12 -9.57 6.50 9.27
N ALA A 13 -9.90 6.20 10.54
CA ALA A 13 -8.98 6.34 11.66
C ALA A 13 -7.68 5.55 11.47
N GLN A 14 -7.75 4.33 10.92
CA GLN A 14 -6.57 3.48 10.64
C GLN A 14 -5.80 3.95 9.39
N SER A 15 -6.49 4.55 8.41
CA SER A 15 -5.86 5.04 7.17
C SER A 15 -4.92 6.21 7.44
N LEU A 16 -5.24 7.07 8.40
CA LEU A 16 -4.40 8.22 8.79
C LEU A 16 -2.99 7.79 9.26
N PRO A 17 -2.83 6.93 10.29
CA PRO A 17 -1.54 6.37 10.67
C PRO A 17 -0.82 5.65 9.55
N ASN A 18 -1.54 4.86 8.74
CA ASN A 18 -0.92 4.10 7.65
C ASN A 18 -0.37 4.99 6.54
N MET A 19 -1.04 6.11 6.23
CA MET A 19 -0.56 7.10 5.29
C MET A 19 0.78 7.68 5.76
N PHE A 20 0.84 8.14 7.01
CA PHE A 20 2.08 8.69 7.59
C PHE A 20 3.17 7.64 7.80
N ARG A 21 2.81 6.39 8.13
CA ARG A 21 3.74 5.25 8.18
C ARG A 21 4.46 5.07 6.83
N ARG A 22 3.75 5.17 5.71
CA ARG A 22 4.35 5.09 4.37
C ARG A 22 5.30 6.25 4.09
N PHE A 23 5.03 7.45 4.63
CA PHE A 23 5.93 8.61 4.53
C PHE A 23 7.22 8.46 5.35
N PHE A 24 7.09 8.15 6.65
CA PHE A 24 8.19 8.22 7.61
C PHE A 24 8.91 6.88 7.83
N ALA A 25 8.17 5.78 7.89
CA ALA A 25 8.68 4.47 8.32
C ALA A 25 9.16 3.61 7.13
N GLU A 26 8.33 3.48 6.09
CA GLU A 26 8.68 2.71 4.88
C GLU A 26 9.39 3.55 3.81
N GLY A 27 9.32 4.88 3.95
CA GLY A 27 9.74 5.81 2.92
C GLY A 27 11.18 6.31 3.06
N ALA A 28 11.33 7.58 2.73
CA ALA A 28 12.60 8.28 2.51
C ALA A 28 13.60 8.22 3.65
N PHE A 29 13.13 8.22 4.90
CA PHE A 29 14.01 8.26 6.05
C PHE A 29 14.86 7.00 6.15
N ASN A 30 14.23 5.82 6.04
CA ASN A 30 14.95 4.55 6.08
C ASN A 30 15.89 4.36 4.89
N PHE A 31 15.50 4.83 3.70
CA PHE A 31 16.36 4.82 2.52
C PHE A 31 17.65 5.63 2.72
N ALA A 32 17.57 6.78 3.41
CA ALA A 32 18.72 7.61 3.70
C ALA A 32 19.52 7.12 4.93
N PHE A 33 18.83 6.64 5.96
CA PHE A 33 19.43 6.24 7.23
C PHE A 33 20.27 4.96 7.10
N VAL A 34 19.73 3.91 6.48
CA VAL A 34 20.38 2.59 6.46
C VAL A 34 21.77 2.63 5.81
N PRO A 35 21.98 3.25 4.63
CA PRO A 35 23.31 3.36 4.03
C PRO A 35 24.27 4.20 4.87
N MET A 36 23.80 5.30 5.48
CA MET A 36 24.63 6.14 6.35
C MET A 36 25.06 5.39 7.61
N PHE A 37 24.15 4.63 8.22
CA PHE A 37 24.44 3.79 9.37
C PHE A 37 25.41 2.67 9.02
N ALA A 38 25.16 1.92 7.94
CA ALA A 38 26.04 0.84 7.49
C ALA A 38 27.48 1.32 7.25
N LYS A 39 27.64 2.47 6.58
CA LYS A 39 28.97 3.07 6.35
C LYS A 39 29.69 3.41 7.66
N LYS A 40 28.96 3.89 8.69
CA LYS A 40 29.55 4.17 10.01
C LYS A 40 29.90 2.91 10.77
N VAL A 41 29.13 1.82 10.62
CA VAL A 41 29.47 0.51 11.18
C VAL A 41 30.74 -0.03 10.54
N GLU A 42 30.85 0.03 9.21
CA GLU A 42 32.04 -0.43 8.48
C GLU A 42 33.31 0.39 8.81
N ALA A 43 33.15 1.70 9.03
CA ALA A 43 34.24 2.60 9.37
C ALA A 43 34.58 2.66 10.86
N ASP A 44 33.84 1.94 11.72
CA ASP A 44 33.88 2.06 13.19
C ASP A 44 33.76 3.52 13.68
N ASP A 45 32.96 4.32 12.96
CA ASP A 45 32.86 5.78 13.11
C ASP A 45 31.55 6.18 13.82
N GLY A 46 31.47 5.90 15.11
CA GLY A 46 30.41 6.43 15.98
C GLY A 46 28.99 6.00 15.60
N ALA A 47 28.82 4.81 15.03
CA ALA A 47 27.53 4.29 14.57
C ALA A 47 26.45 4.28 15.67
N GLU A 48 26.83 3.93 16.91
CA GLU A 48 25.90 3.95 18.06
C GLU A 48 25.42 5.37 18.38
N ALA A 49 26.32 6.36 18.36
CA ALA A 49 25.97 7.75 18.61
C ALA A 49 25.03 8.30 17.53
N PHE A 50 25.32 7.99 16.26
CA PHE A 50 24.47 8.36 15.13
C PHE A 50 23.08 7.71 15.24
N ALA A 51 23.00 6.41 15.53
CA ALA A 51 21.73 5.70 15.70
C ALA A 51 20.91 6.23 16.88
N ARG A 52 21.55 6.52 18.01
CA ARG A 52 20.90 7.15 19.18
C ARG A 52 20.34 8.51 18.84
N ASP A 53 21.13 9.36 18.20
CA ASP A 53 20.74 10.73 17.87
C ASP A 53 19.62 10.73 16.80
N ALA A 54 19.66 9.81 15.84
CA ALA A 54 18.57 9.57 14.89
C ALA A 54 17.30 9.05 15.57
N PHE A 55 17.41 8.10 16.51
CA PHE A 55 16.28 7.53 17.23
C PHE A 55 15.55 8.58 18.07
N TRP A 56 16.27 9.32 18.92
CA TRP A 56 15.66 10.33 19.76
C TRP A 56 15.27 11.60 18.98
N GLY A 57 16.00 11.95 17.93
CA GLY A 57 15.61 12.99 16.99
C GLY A 57 14.26 12.68 16.32
N MET A 58 14.11 11.46 15.80
CA MET A 58 12.86 10.99 15.21
C MET A 58 11.75 10.88 16.25
N ALA A 59 12.04 10.35 17.44
CA ALA A 59 11.07 10.24 18.53
C ALA A 59 10.52 11.61 18.94
N GLY A 60 11.39 12.62 19.09
CA GLY A 60 10.99 13.98 19.43
C GLY A 60 10.14 14.62 18.33
N LEU A 61 10.59 14.52 17.07
CA LEU A 61 9.84 15.02 15.91
C LEU A 61 8.46 14.38 15.81
N LEU A 62 8.38 13.05 15.91
CA LEU A 62 7.12 12.32 15.79
C LEU A 62 6.22 12.46 17.01
N ALA A 63 6.77 12.65 18.21
CA ALA A 63 5.98 12.97 19.39
C ALA A 63 5.29 14.33 19.23
N LEU A 64 6.04 15.37 18.82
CA LEU A 64 5.47 16.68 18.53
C LEU A 64 4.44 16.60 17.41
N PHE A 65 4.76 15.92 16.31
CA PHE A 65 3.84 15.71 15.20
C PHE A 65 2.57 14.98 15.63
N SER A 66 2.69 13.93 16.44
CA SER A 66 1.55 13.16 16.94
C SER A 66 0.66 14.01 17.84
N ILE A 67 1.22 14.83 18.73
CA ILE A 67 0.46 15.75 19.57
C ILE A 67 -0.32 16.74 18.70
N LEU A 68 0.36 17.41 17.75
CA LEU A 68 -0.28 18.37 16.86
C LEU A 68 -1.40 17.74 16.02
N ALA A 69 -1.18 16.53 15.52
CA ALA A 69 -2.18 15.80 14.75
C ALA A 69 -3.36 15.28 15.58
N ILE A 70 -3.14 14.87 16.84
CA ILE A 70 -4.22 14.46 17.76
C ILE A 70 -5.11 15.66 18.10
N LEU A 71 -4.49 16.83 18.33
CA LEU A 71 -5.22 18.09 18.52
C LEU A 71 -5.97 18.49 17.24
N GLY A 72 -5.30 18.41 16.09
CA GLY A 72 -5.86 18.69 14.76
C GLY A 72 -6.65 17.55 14.12
N MET A 73 -7.01 16.49 14.88
CA MET A 73 -7.65 15.29 14.33
C MET A 73 -8.95 15.58 13.57
N PRO A 74 -9.83 16.51 14.02
CA PRO A 74 -11.03 16.88 13.25
C PRO A 74 -10.71 17.34 11.83
N LEU A 75 -9.63 18.12 11.64
CA LEU A 75 -9.21 18.57 10.32
C LEU A 75 -8.66 17.41 9.47
N LEU A 76 -7.89 16.50 10.08
CA LEU A 76 -7.37 15.32 9.39
C LEU A 76 -8.50 14.39 8.92
N VAL A 77 -9.52 14.18 9.75
CA VAL A 77 -10.72 13.41 9.38
C VAL A 77 -11.49 14.13 8.28
N LEU A 78 -11.70 15.45 8.38
CA LEU A 78 -12.37 16.22 7.33
C LEU A 78 -11.61 16.15 5.98
N MET A 79 -10.28 16.17 6.01
CA MET A 79 -9.43 16.00 4.82
C MET A 79 -9.44 14.59 4.24
N MET A 80 -9.86 13.57 5.00
CA MET A 80 -9.98 12.20 4.50
C MET A 80 -11.42 11.85 4.09
N ALA A 81 -12.39 12.34 4.84
CA ALA A 81 -13.79 11.94 4.74
C ALA A 81 -14.71 13.13 5.06
N SER A 82 -14.74 14.12 4.18
CA SER A 82 -15.57 15.33 4.39
C SER A 82 -17.07 15.05 4.32
N GLY A 83 -17.49 13.90 3.77
CA GLY A 83 -18.88 13.48 3.70
C GLY A 83 -19.40 12.83 4.98
N PHE A 84 -18.58 12.65 6.02
CA PHE A 84 -19.02 12.12 7.30
C PHE A 84 -19.80 13.18 8.08
N ASP A 85 -21.00 12.82 8.54
CA ASP A 85 -21.89 13.64 9.33
C ASP A 85 -22.11 13.10 10.75
N GLY A 86 -22.42 14.00 11.67
CA GLY A 86 -22.76 13.72 13.07
C GLY A 86 -21.86 12.66 13.72
N ASN A 87 -22.48 11.55 14.13
CA ASN A 87 -21.84 10.49 14.89
C ASN A 87 -20.68 9.78 14.14
N ARG A 88 -20.72 9.69 12.79
CA ARG A 88 -19.63 9.07 12.00
C ARG A 88 -18.35 9.88 12.10
N PHE A 89 -18.47 11.20 12.02
CA PHE A 89 -17.35 12.11 12.13
C PHE A 89 -16.73 12.06 13.53
N ASP A 90 -17.54 12.19 14.58
CA ASP A 90 -17.08 12.19 15.97
C ASP A 90 -16.40 10.87 16.36
N LEU A 91 -16.94 9.75 15.87
CA LEU A 91 -16.34 8.44 16.07
C LEU A 91 -15.01 8.32 15.34
N ALA A 92 -14.93 8.76 14.07
CA ALA A 92 -13.68 8.74 13.31
C ALA A 92 -12.59 9.61 13.96
N VAL A 93 -12.97 10.76 14.52
CA VAL A 93 -12.06 11.62 15.29
C VAL A 93 -11.58 10.91 16.56
N THR A 94 -12.49 10.29 17.31
CA THR A 94 -12.15 9.60 18.55
C THR A 94 -11.22 8.40 18.30
N LEU A 95 -11.60 7.52 17.36
CA LEU A 95 -10.79 6.37 16.98
C LEU A 95 -9.46 6.82 16.36
N GLY A 96 -9.47 7.91 15.59
CA GLY A 96 -8.28 8.52 15.02
C GLY A 96 -7.30 8.97 16.09
N ARG A 97 -7.77 9.68 17.13
CA ARG A 97 -6.93 10.10 18.27
C ARG A 97 -6.31 8.92 19.02
N ILE A 98 -7.04 7.81 19.16
CA ILE A 98 -6.55 6.60 19.83
C ILE A 98 -5.50 5.87 18.97
N ALA A 99 -5.73 5.77 17.66
CA ALA A 99 -4.86 5.04 16.74
C ALA A 99 -3.64 5.85 16.28
N PHE A 100 -3.68 7.19 16.31
CA PHE A 100 -2.60 8.05 15.81
C PHE A 100 -1.22 7.84 16.46
N PRO A 101 -1.11 7.63 17.79
CA PRO A 101 0.17 7.31 18.44
C PRO A 101 0.92 6.14 17.82
N TYR A 102 0.24 5.25 17.08
CA TYR A 102 0.87 4.19 16.30
C TYR A 102 2.01 4.69 15.40
N ILE A 103 1.89 5.87 14.78
CA ILE A 103 2.90 6.44 13.87
C ILE A 103 4.27 6.59 14.58
N LEU A 104 4.26 7.05 15.83
CA LEU A 104 5.47 7.20 16.63
C LEU A 104 6.17 5.85 16.77
N PHE A 105 5.43 4.83 17.22
CA PHE A 105 6.00 3.52 17.49
C PHE A 105 6.46 2.79 16.23
N ILE A 106 5.66 2.83 15.16
CA ILE A 106 5.99 2.11 13.93
C ILE A 106 7.17 2.74 13.18
N SER A 107 7.31 4.06 13.23
CA SER A 107 8.45 4.75 12.59
C SER A 107 9.75 4.50 13.35
N LEU A 108 9.71 4.50 14.68
CA LEU A 108 10.86 4.09 15.50
C LEU A 108 11.20 2.61 15.28
N THR A 109 10.19 1.75 15.19
CA THR A 109 10.38 0.35 14.85
C THR A 109 11.06 0.17 13.48
N ALA A 110 10.66 0.97 12.49
CA ALA A 110 11.23 0.90 11.15
C ALA A 110 12.69 1.36 11.12
N LEU A 111 13.06 2.36 11.93
CA LEU A 111 14.45 2.77 12.13
C LEU A 111 15.31 1.63 12.71
N LEU A 112 14.84 1.02 13.80
CA LEU A 112 15.51 -0.13 14.42
C LEU A 112 15.58 -1.33 13.48
N SER A 113 14.54 -1.55 12.68
CA SER A 113 14.52 -2.58 11.64
C SER A 113 15.57 -2.30 10.56
N GLY A 114 15.81 -1.03 10.22
CA GLY A 114 16.91 -0.61 9.35
C GLY A 114 18.28 -1.01 9.91
N MET A 115 18.51 -0.81 11.21
CA MET A 115 19.73 -1.24 11.90
C MET A 115 19.87 -2.78 11.89
N LEU A 116 18.80 -3.51 12.21
CA LEU A 116 18.77 -4.96 12.20
C LEU A 116 19.06 -5.53 10.80
N ASN A 117 18.51 -4.93 9.75
CA ASN A 117 18.74 -5.32 8.36
C ASN A 117 20.20 -5.05 7.95
N ALA A 118 20.79 -3.92 8.35
CA ALA A 118 22.21 -3.65 8.11
C ALA A 118 23.13 -4.67 8.80
N ALA A 119 22.71 -5.21 9.95
CA ALA A 119 23.38 -6.29 10.67
C ALA A 119 23.00 -7.72 10.20
N GLY A 120 22.28 -7.86 9.09
CA GLY A 120 21.89 -9.16 8.51
C GLY A 120 20.77 -9.91 9.25
N ARG A 121 20.01 -9.27 10.15
CA ARG A 121 18.95 -9.88 10.98
C ARG A 121 17.54 -9.69 10.40
N PHE A 122 17.29 -10.24 9.21
CA PHE A 122 16.02 -10.07 8.46
C PHE A 122 14.80 -10.82 9.04
N VAL A 123 15.01 -11.87 9.83
CA VAL A 123 13.89 -12.66 10.38
C VAL A 123 13.10 -11.85 11.40
N ILE A 124 13.79 -11.10 12.26
CA ILE A 124 13.16 -10.29 13.31
C ILE A 124 12.30 -9.20 12.68
N THR A 125 12.79 -8.55 11.63
CA THR A 125 12.06 -7.49 10.91
C THR A 125 10.81 -8.04 10.20
N SER A 126 10.83 -9.30 9.79
CA SER A 126 9.65 -9.99 9.23
C SER A 126 8.59 -10.29 10.31
N VAL A 127 8.98 -10.79 11.49
CA VAL A 127 8.06 -11.12 12.60
C VAL A 127 7.27 -9.88 13.06
N VAL A 128 7.91 -8.72 13.10
CA VAL A 128 7.31 -7.44 13.50
C VAL A 128 6.07 -7.12 12.65
N THR A 129 6.07 -7.46 11.36
CA THR A 129 4.92 -7.19 10.46
C THR A 129 3.68 -8.00 10.82
N ILE A 130 3.86 -9.18 11.43
CA ILE A 130 2.77 -10.08 11.82
C ILE A 130 2.05 -9.55 13.08
N LEU A 131 2.76 -8.81 13.94
CA LEU A 131 2.23 -8.34 15.22
C LEU A 131 0.99 -7.45 15.09
N LEU A 132 0.91 -6.59 14.06
CA LEU A 132 -0.29 -5.78 13.82
C LEU A 132 -1.52 -6.65 13.56
N SER A 133 -1.39 -7.64 12.67
CA SER A 133 -2.48 -8.57 12.38
C SER A 133 -2.83 -9.41 13.61
N ALA A 134 -1.83 -9.89 14.34
CA ALA A 134 -2.02 -10.71 15.53
C ALA A 134 -2.73 -9.95 16.66
N THR A 135 -2.35 -8.70 16.95
CA THR A 135 -3.02 -7.90 17.98
C THR A 135 -4.43 -7.48 17.56
N MET A 136 -4.66 -7.19 16.28
CA MET A 136 -6.01 -6.90 15.78
C MET A 136 -6.92 -8.13 15.93
N VAL A 137 -6.49 -9.31 15.50
CA VAL A 137 -7.27 -10.55 15.64
C VAL A 137 -7.48 -10.91 17.11
N GLY A 138 -6.43 -10.86 17.94
CA GLY A 138 -6.53 -11.10 19.38
C GLY A 138 -7.46 -10.11 20.08
N GLY A 139 -7.39 -8.83 19.72
CA GLY A 139 -8.28 -7.78 20.22
C GLY A 139 -9.74 -8.02 19.84
N MET A 140 -10.02 -8.43 18.60
CA MET A 140 -11.38 -8.79 18.16
C MET A 140 -11.95 -9.96 18.95
N LEU A 141 -11.16 -11.02 19.14
CA LEU A 141 -11.59 -12.20 19.91
C LEU A 141 -11.88 -11.84 21.37
N LEU A 142 -11.02 -11.01 21.98
CA LEU A 142 -11.19 -10.56 23.35
C LEU A 142 -12.41 -9.65 23.50
N ALA A 143 -12.60 -8.68 22.59
CA ALA A 143 -13.77 -7.81 22.59
C ALA A 143 -15.07 -8.61 22.47
N ASN A 144 -15.11 -9.60 21.57
CA ASN A 144 -16.26 -10.48 21.42
C ASN A 144 -16.56 -11.30 22.69
N ARG A 145 -15.52 -11.81 23.37
CA ARG A 145 -15.68 -12.61 24.59
C ARG A 145 -16.09 -11.78 25.81
N MET A 146 -15.58 -10.54 25.92
CA MET A 146 -15.78 -9.66 27.07
C MET A 146 -16.93 -8.66 26.87
N GLY A 147 -17.54 -8.61 25.68
CA GLY A 147 -18.59 -7.65 25.34
C GLY A 147 -18.10 -6.21 25.21
N TRP A 148 -16.82 -5.99 24.89
CA TRP A 148 -16.26 -4.63 24.74
C TRP A 148 -16.65 -4.00 23.40
N ASP A 149 -16.61 -2.67 23.33
CA ASP A 149 -16.78 -1.95 22.07
C ASP A 149 -15.68 -2.35 21.07
N MET A 150 -16.10 -2.92 19.94
CA MET A 150 -15.21 -3.49 18.94
C MET A 150 -14.39 -2.40 18.22
N GLY A 151 -14.97 -1.23 17.95
CA GLY A 151 -14.29 -0.14 17.25
C GLY A 151 -13.16 0.46 18.09
N VAL A 152 -13.47 0.75 19.36
CA VAL A 152 -12.49 1.25 20.34
C VAL A 152 -11.42 0.20 20.62
N THR A 153 -11.80 -1.07 20.77
CA THR A 153 -10.82 -2.14 20.99
C THR A 153 -9.85 -2.25 19.83
N LEU A 154 -10.35 -2.22 18.58
CA LEU A 154 -9.50 -2.26 17.40
C LEU A 154 -8.57 -1.03 17.29
N ALA A 155 -9.04 0.17 17.64
CA ALA A 155 -8.18 1.36 17.66
C ALA A 155 -7.04 1.22 18.68
N TRP A 156 -7.33 0.68 19.87
CA TRP A 156 -6.29 0.35 20.86
C TRP A 156 -5.37 -0.78 20.39
N SER A 157 -5.88 -1.81 19.70
CA SER A 157 -5.07 -2.89 19.14
C SER A 157 -4.02 -2.39 18.14
N VAL A 158 -4.34 -1.33 17.38
CA VAL A 158 -3.38 -0.68 16.46
C VAL A 158 -2.24 -0.02 17.27
N THR A 159 -2.55 0.79 18.27
CA THR A 159 -1.52 1.45 19.09
C THR A 159 -0.70 0.44 19.91
N LEU A 160 -1.36 -0.56 20.50
CA LEU A 160 -0.70 -1.66 21.21
C LEU A 160 0.24 -2.44 20.30
N SER A 161 -0.14 -2.67 19.03
CA SER A 161 0.74 -3.31 18.07
C SER A 161 2.05 -2.54 17.88
N GLY A 162 1.97 -1.21 17.76
CA GLY A 162 3.16 -0.37 17.63
C GLY A 162 4.09 -0.50 18.83
N ILE A 163 3.52 -0.50 20.04
CA ILE A 163 4.29 -0.68 21.28
C ILE A 163 5.01 -2.03 21.28
N LEU A 164 4.31 -3.12 20.95
CA LEU A 164 4.90 -4.46 20.90
C LEU A 164 5.97 -4.58 19.81
N GLN A 165 5.71 -4.00 18.63
CA GLN A 165 6.65 -3.93 17.52
C GLN A 165 7.94 -3.20 17.90
N LEU A 166 7.82 -2.07 18.62
CA LEU A 166 8.97 -1.33 19.12
C LEU A 166 9.70 -2.11 20.21
N ALA A 167 8.99 -2.74 21.15
CA ALA A 167 9.60 -3.52 22.23
C ALA A 167 10.45 -4.68 21.69
N VAL A 168 9.92 -5.43 20.71
CA VAL A 168 10.63 -6.56 20.08
C VAL A 168 11.88 -6.07 19.34
N THR A 169 11.77 -5.02 18.52
CA THR A 169 12.91 -4.50 17.77
C THR A 169 13.96 -3.83 18.67
N TRP A 170 13.52 -3.15 19.73
CA TRP A 170 14.40 -2.58 20.74
C TRP A 170 15.21 -3.65 21.48
N ALA A 171 14.56 -4.73 21.92
CA ALA A 171 15.25 -5.86 22.53
C ALA A 171 16.27 -6.47 21.57
N ALA A 172 15.90 -6.69 20.32
CA ALA A 172 16.79 -7.23 19.29
C ALA A 172 18.02 -6.35 19.02
N VAL A 173 17.84 -5.03 18.94
CA VAL A 173 18.95 -4.08 18.75
C VAL A 173 19.87 -4.05 19.98
N ARG A 174 19.33 -4.17 21.19
CA ARG A 174 20.16 -4.29 22.40
C ARG A 174 20.96 -5.59 22.43
N HIS A 175 20.41 -6.69 21.93
CA HIS A 175 21.14 -7.95 21.79
C HIS A 175 22.28 -7.87 20.76
N LEU A 176 22.23 -6.93 19.82
CA LEU A 176 23.35 -6.62 18.91
C LEU A 176 24.44 -5.76 19.57
N GLY A 177 24.27 -5.32 20.83
CA GLY A 177 25.25 -4.52 21.56
C GLY A 177 25.00 -3.01 21.52
N TYR A 178 24.10 -2.53 20.67
CA TYR A 178 23.77 -1.10 20.61
C TYR A 178 22.94 -0.67 21.81
N ARG A 179 23.47 0.27 22.60
CA ARG A 179 22.75 0.90 23.69
C ARG A 179 22.29 2.28 23.22
N LEU A 180 20.98 2.50 23.16
CA LEU A 180 20.38 3.78 22.81
C LEU A 180 19.90 4.51 24.09
N PRO A 181 20.79 5.02 24.96
CA PRO A 181 20.36 5.70 26.17
C PRO A 181 19.54 6.94 25.83
N PHE A 182 18.66 7.34 26.74
CA PHE A 182 17.86 8.55 26.56
C PHE A 182 18.75 9.76 26.28
N ARG A 183 18.39 10.52 25.24
CA ARG A 183 19.03 11.79 24.92
C ARG A 183 17.96 12.76 24.45
N TRP A 184 18.07 14.01 24.89
CA TRP A 184 17.21 15.06 24.36
C TRP A 184 17.41 15.21 22.84
N PRO A 185 16.33 15.40 22.06
CA PRO A 185 16.44 15.57 20.61
C PRO A 185 17.28 16.81 20.28
N VAL A 186 18.44 16.61 19.66
CA VAL A 186 19.33 17.68 19.20
C VAL A 186 19.59 17.51 17.71
N LEU A 187 19.50 18.61 16.95
CA LEU A 187 19.79 18.65 15.52
C LEU A 187 21.30 18.66 15.30
N THR A 188 21.90 17.46 15.26
CA THR A 188 23.32 17.29 14.94
C THR A 188 23.58 17.55 13.44
N PRO A 189 24.81 17.88 13.03
CA PRO A 189 25.16 18.04 11.61
C PRO A 189 24.81 16.80 10.77
N GLU A 190 24.99 15.61 11.34
CA GLU A 190 24.65 14.33 10.70
C GLU A 190 23.14 14.15 10.55
N LEU A 191 22.34 14.50 11.56
CA LEU A 191 20.89 14.46 11.48
C LEU A 191 20.34 15.48 10.48
N LYS A 192 20.95 16.67 10.42
CA LYS A 192 20.63 17.69 9.40
C LYS A 192 20.90 17.16 8.00
N ARG A 193 22.05 16.49 7.79
CA ARG A 193 22.38 15.85 6.51
C ARG A 193 21.38 14.75 6.16
N LEU A 194 21.01 13.90 7.13
CA LEU A 194 20.00 12.86 6.96
C LEU A 194 18.65 13.46 6.53
N ALA A 195 18.22 14.54 7.18
CA ALA A 195 16.98 15.24 6.85
C ALA A 195 17.00 15.85 5.44
N ILE A 196 18.11 16.45 5.02
CA ILE A 196 18.28 17.01 3.66
C ILE A 196 18.18 15.91 2.60
N ILE A 197 18.75 14.74 2.86
CA ILE A 197 18.70 13.60 1.92
C ILE A 197 17.28 12.99 1.89
N ALA A 198 16.62 12.88 3.05
CA ALA A 198 15.29 12.30 3.15
C ALA A 198 14.20 13.22 2.57
N ALA A 199 14.30 14.54 2.73
CA ALA A 199 13.21 15.46 2.40
C ALA A 199 12.68 15.33 0.95
N PRO A 200 13.51 15.29 -0.11
CA PRO A 200 13.04 15.12 -1.48
C PRO A 200 12.25 13.83 -1.69
N ALA A 201 12.68 12.73 -1.07
CA ALA A 201 12.02 11.45 -1.18
C ALA A 201 10.69 11.41 -0.39
N VAL A 202 10.58 12.15 0.72
CA VAL A 202 9.29 12.34 1.43
C VAL A 202 8.30 13.07 0.53
N PHE A 203 8.72 14.17 -0.10
CA PHE A 203 7.88 14.92 -1.04
C PHE A 203 7.48 14.07 -2.25
N ALA A 204 8.40 13.28 -2.79
CA ALA A 204 8.11 12.38 -3.91
C ALA A 204 7.09 11.29 -3.52
N GLY A 205 7.20 10.73 -2.31
CA GLY A 205 6.24 9.76 -1.78
C GLY A 205 4.84 10.34 -1.55
N GLY A 206 4.72 11.66 -1.34
CA GLY A 206 3.45 12.31 -1.08
C GLY A 206 2.49 12.33 -2.25
N VAL A 207 3.01 12.40 -3.47
CA VAL A 207 2.21 12.29 -4.70
C VAL A 207 1.40 11.00 -4.71
N VAL A 208 1.97 9.89 -4.21
CA VAL A 208 1.28 8.59 -4.18
C VAL A 208 0.17 8.56 -3.13
N GLN A 209 0.36 9.25 -1.99
CA GLN A 209 -0.65 9.27 -0.92
C GLN A 209 -1.88 10.12 -1.25
N ILE A 210 -1.75 11.11 -2.14
CA ILE A 210 -2.88 11.93 -2.59
C ILE A 210 -3.97 11.06 -3.24
N ASN A 211 -3.61 10.01 -3.98
CA ASN A 211 -4.60 9.09 -4.58
C ASN A 211 -5.49 8.42 -3.53
N LEU A 212 -4.92 8.08 -2.37
CA LEU A 212 -5.67 7.50 -1.27
C LEU A 212 -6.64 8.53 -0.68
N ILE A 213 -6.20 9.77 -0.49
CA ILE A 213 -7.04 10.85 0.04
C ILE A 213 -8.23 11.11 -0.89
N VAL A 214 -8.00 11.26 -2.19
CA VAL A 214 -9.07 11.49 -3.18
C VAL A 214 -10.09 10.35 -3.16
N GLY A 215 -9.61 9.09 -3.17
CA GLY A 215 -10.50 7.94 -3.12
C GLY A 215 -11.34 7.88 -1.84
N ARG A 216 -10.75 8.22 -0.69
CA ARG A 216 -11.48 8.30 0.60
C ARG A 216 -12.50 9.42 0.62
N GLN A 217 -12.17 10.57 0.04
CA GLN A 217 -13.10 11.70 -0.05
C GLN A 217 -14.34 11.36 -0.86
N VAL A 218 -14.15 10.83 -2.06
CA VAL A 218 -15.26 10.40 -2.93
C VAL A 218 -16.09 9.30 -2.26
N ALA A 219 -15.44 8.34 -1.60
CA ALA A 219 -16.16 7.29 -0.87
C ALA A 219 -16.96 7.82 0.32
N SER A 220 -16.46 8.84 1.03
CA SER A 220 -17.11 9.36 2.24
C SER A 220 -18.48 10.00 1.98
N MET A 221 -18.79 10.32 0.73
CA MET A 221 -20.09 10.87 0.30
C MET A 221 -21.19 9.81 0.21
N THR A 222 -20.85 8.52 0.36
CA THR A 222 -21.79 7.41 0.31
C THR A 222 -21.62 6.56 1.56
N GLU A 223 -22.70 6.32 2.30
CA GLU A 223 -22.67 5.48 3.50
C GLU A 223 -22.24 4.04 3.18
N GLY A 224 -21.34 3.49 3.99
CA GLY A 224 -20.72 2.17 3.80
C GLY A 224 -19.59 2.11 2.77
N ALA A 225 -19.52 3.08 1.84
CA ALA A 225 -18.61 2.99 0.70
C ALA A 225 -17.12 3.05 1.06
N VAL A 226 -16.77 3.66 2.18
CA VAL A 226 -15.39 3.66 2.68
C VAL A 226 -14.93 2.23 2.97
N VAL A 227 -15.81 1.39 3.53
CA VAL A 227 -15.53 -0.02 3.83
C VAL A 227 -15.58 -0.86 2.57
N TRP A 228 -16.53 -0.60 1.66
CA TRP A 228 -16.62 -1.33 0.38
C TRP A 228 -15.34 -1.19 -0.44
N LEU A 229 -14.88 0.06 -0.65
CA LEU A 229 -13.62 0.29 -1.37
C LEU A 229 -12.42 -0.30 -0.65
N TYR A 230 -12.38 -0.23 0.69
CA TYR A 230 -11.29 -0.77 1.48
C TYR A 230 -11.18 -2.30 1.38
N ASN A 231 -12.31 -3.00 1.45
CA ASN A 231 -12.34 -4.46 1.34
C ASN A 231 -12.00 -4.90 -0.08
N ALA A 232 -12.53 -4.23 -1.10
CA ALA A 232 -12.17 -4.48 -2.50
C ALA A 232 -10.68 -4.23 -2.75
N ASP A 233 -10.12 -3.16 -2.19
CA ASP A 233 -8.70 -2.79 -2.33
C ASP A 233 -7.75 -3.88 -1.80
N ARG A 234 -8.12 -4.53 -0.70
CA ARG A 234 -7.33 -5.63 -0.12
C ARG A 234 -7.28 -6.87 -1.01
N ILE A 235 -8.38 -7.19 -1.70
CA ILE A 235 -8.45 -8.39 -2.54
C ILE A 235 -7.57 -8.25 -3.79
N TYR A 236 -7.62 -7.12 -4.50
CA TYR A 236 -6.77 -6.95 -5.69
C TYR A 236 -5.29 -6.75 -5.33
N GLN A 237 -4.97 -6.29 -4.10
CA GLN A 237 -3.58 -6.19 -3.63
C GLN A 237 -2.89 -7.56 -3.53
N LEU A 238 -3.62 -8.66 -3.33
CA LEU A 238 -3.04 -10.00 -3.25
C LEU A 238 -2.28 -10.40 -4.54
N PRO A 239 -2.90 -10.42 -5.74
CA PRO A 239 -2.18 -10.71 -6.98
C PRO A 239 -1.14 -9.62 -7.29
N LEU A 240 -1.44 -8.35 -7.03
CA LEU A 240 -0.50 -7.23 -7.26
C LEU A 240 0.78 -7.38 -6.43
N GLY A 241 0.66 -7.82 -5.18
CA GLY A 241 1.77 -8.04 -4.27
C GLY A 241 2.69 -9.14 -4.77
N VAL A 242 2.13 -10.32 -5.06
CA VAL A 242 2.89 -11.48 -5.55
C VAL A 242 3.62 -11.17 -6.86
N VAL A 243 2.90 -10.64 -7.86
CA VAL A 243 3.47 -10.38 -9.18
C VAL A 243 4.42 -9.18 -9.14
N GLY A 244 4.04 -8.11 -8.45
CA GLY A 244 4.85 -6.90 -8.35
C GLY A 244 6.18 -7.13 -7.64
N ILE A 245 6.19 -7.94 -6.57
CA ILE A 245 7.43 -8.32 -5.86
C ILE A 245 8.31 -9.19 -6.76
N ALA A 246 7.74 -10.20 -7.43
CA ALA A 246 8.50 -11.06 -8.33
C ALA A 246 9.21 -10.27 -9.44
N ILE A 247 8.51 -9.31 -10.06
CA ILE A 247 9.08 -8.43 -11.09
C ILE A 247 10.14 -7.50 -10.48
N GLY A 248 9.85 -6.87 -9.34
CA GLY A 248 10.78 -5.93 -8.72
C GLY A 248 12.12 -6.57 -8.31
N ILE A 249 12.09 -7.80 -7.81
CA ILE A 249 13.28 -8.53 -7.37
C ILE A 249 14.08 -9.08 -8.57
N VAL A 250 13.40 -9.59 -9.60
CA VAL A 250 14.08 -10.29 -10.70
C VAL A 250 14.41 -9.36 -11.87
N LEU A 251 13.46 -8.53 -12.29
CA LEU A 251 13.60 -7.75 -13.53
C LEU A 251 14.54 -6.55 -13.36
N LEU A 252 14.44 -5.83 -12.23
CA LEU A 252 15.20 -4.59 -12.03
C LEU A 252 16.72 -4.82 -11.97
N PRO A 253 17.25 -5.78 -11.19
CA PRO A 253 18.69 -6.03 -11.15
C PRO A 253 19.22 -6.58 -12.48
N ASP A 254 18.48 -7.50 -13.12
CA ASP A 254 18.90 -8.10 -14.39
C ASP A 254 18.94 -7.05 -15.51
N LEU A 255 17.89 -6.25 -15.65
CA LEU A 255 17.83 -5.19 -16.65
C LEU A 255 18.89 -4.12 -16.43
N SER A 256 19.14 -3.72 -15.17
CA SER A 256 20.18 -2.74 -14.83
C SER A 256 21.58 -3.26 -15.19
N ARG A 257 21.85 -4.55 -14.93
CA ARG A 257 23.12 -5.20 -15.29
C ARG A 257 23.32 -5.24 -16.80
N ARG A 258 22.31 -5.66 -17.56
CA ARG A 258 22.40 -5.78 -19.03
C ARG A 258 22.50 -4.43 -19.73
N LEU A 259 21.75 -3.42 -19.27
CA LEU A 259 21.86 -2.06 -19.82
C LEU A 259 23.24 -1.45 -19.56
N ARG A 260 23.81 -1.64 -18.36
CA ARG A 260 25.18 -1.19 -18.05
C ARG A 260 26.24 -1.92 -18.87
N ALA A 261 26.00 -3.18 -19.23
CA ALA A 261 26.88 -3.96 -20.08
C ALA A 261 26.75 -3.64 -21.59
N GLY A 262 25.82 -2.74 -21.97
CA GLY A 262 25.54 -2.45 -23.39
C GLY A 262 24.82 -3.59 -24.13
N ASP A 263 24.33 -4.61 -23.41
CA ASP A 263 23.61 -5.76 -23.98
C ASP A 263 22.15 -5.35 -24.29
N ALA A 264 21.97 -4.69 -25.44
CA ALA A 264 20.68 -4.21 -25.89
C ALA A 264 19.70 -5.37 -26.21
N GLU A 265 20.19 -6.45 -26.81
CA GLU A 265 19.38 -7.61 -27.17
C GLU A 265 18.90 -8.37 -25.93
N GLY A 266 19.81 -8.63 -24.98
CA GLY A 266 19.44 -9.27 -23.72
C GLY A 266 18.55 -8.38 -22.86
N SER A 267 18.75 -7.07 -22.86
CA SER A 267 17.86 -6.10 -22.20
C SER A 267 16.45 -6.15 -22.80
N ARG A 268 16.34 -6.21 -24.13
CA ARG A 268 15.07 -6.39 -24.85
C ARG A 268 14.41 -7.72 -24.49
N ALA A 269 15.18 -8.81 -24.45
CA ALA A 269 14.68 -10.13 -24.10
C ALA A 269 14.14 -10.14 -22.66
N SER A 270 14.92 -9.68 -21.68
CA SER A 270 14.52 -9.63 -20.28
C SER A 270 13.28 -8.76 -20.07
N PHE A 271 13.21 -7.59 -20.69
CA PHE A 271 12.04 -6.72 -20.63
C PHE A 271 10.78 -7.40 -21.20
N ASN A 272 10.87 -8.00 -22.38
CA ASN A 272 9.72 -8.68 -23.01
C ASN A 272 9.29 -9.92 -22.23
N ARG A 273 10.23 -10.73 -21.73
CA ARG A 273 9.91 -11.90 -20.89
C ARG A 273 9.27 -11.49 -19.57
N GLY A 274 9.78 -10.43 -18.94
CA GLY A 274 9.20 -9.87 -17.71
C GLY A 274 7.78 -9.32 -17.94
N THR A 275 7.57 -8.58 -19.03
CA THR A 275 6.24 -8.06 -19.42
C THR A 275 5.26 -9.19 -19.73
N GLU A 276 5.72 -10.24 -20.43
CA GLU A 276 4.89 -11.40 -20.72
C GLU A 276 4.50 -12.14 -19.44
N PHE A 277 5.44 -12.39 -18.54
CA PHE A 277 5.16 -13.05 -17.26
C PHE A 277 4.20 -12.22 -16.41
N ALA A 278 4.39 -10.90 -16.39
CA ALA A 278 3.48 -9.96 -15.74
C ALA A 278 2.06 -10.10 -16.27
N LEU A 279 1.88 -10.08 -17.60
CA LEU A 279 0.57 -10.20 -18.24
C LEU A 279 -0.03 -11.60 -18.08
N LEU A 280 0.79 -12.65 -18.16
CA LEU A 280 0.37 -14.04 -17.98
C LEU A 280 -0.24 -14.27 -16.59
N LEU A 281 0.25 -13.59 -15.56
CA LEU A 281 -0.29 -13.70 -14.20
C LEU A 281 -1.43 -12.70 -13.92
N THR A 282 -1.37 -11.51 -14.51
CA THR A 282 -2.31 -10.43 -14.18
C THR A 282 -3.57 -10.42 -15.01
N LEU A 283 -3.53 -10.80 -16.29
CA LEU A 283 -4.73 -10.89 -17.13
C LEU A 283 -5.73 -11.93 -16.63
N PRO A 284 -5.36 -13.20 -16.34
CA PRO A 284 -6.33 -14.15 -15.80
C PRO A 284 -6.84 -13.70 -14.43
N ALA A 285 -5.96 -13.19 -13.54
CA ALA A 285 -6.39 -12.66 -12.26
C ALA A 285 -7.39 -11.51 -12.43
N ALA A 286 -7.14 -10.56 -13.33
CA ALA A 286 -8.05 -9.45 -13.65
C ALA A 286 -9.40 -9.95 -14.14
N VAL A 287 -9.41 -10.93 -15.07
CA VAL A 287 -10.64 -11.54 -15.57
C VAL A 287 -11.41 -12.22 -14.43
N ALA A 288 -10.74 -12.98 -13.56
CA ALA A 288 -11.40 -13.61 -12.42
C ALA A 288 -12.00 -12.55 -11.46
N LEU A 289 -11.24 -11.51 -11.11
CA LEU A 289 -11.71 -10.43 -10.23
C LEU A 289 -12.90 -9.65 -10.82
N VAL A 290 -13.02 -9.58 -12.15
CA VAL A 290 -14.15 -8.92 -12.84
C VAL A 290 -15.35 -9.87 -12.95
N VAL A 291 -15.14 -11.09 -13.44
CA VAL A 291 -16.22 -12.03 -13.79
C VAL A 291 -16.87 -12.64 -12.55
N ILE A 292 -16.07 -13.01 -11.55
CA ILE A 292 -16.55 -13.65 -10.32
C ILE A 292 -16.33 -12.76 -9.09
N ALA A 293 -16.41 -11.43 -9.27
CA ALA A 293 -16.31 -10.46 -8.19
C ALA A 293 -17.30 -10.76 -7.05
N TRP A 294 -18.57 -11.00 -7.40
CA TRP A 294 -19.62 -11.25 -6.42
C TRP A 294 -19.39 -12.54 -5.60
N PRO A 295 -19.13 -13.72 -6.22
CA PRO A 295 -18.80 -14.92 -5.44
C PRO A 295 -17.61 -14.72 -4.49
N ILE A 296 -16.55 -14.03 -4.94
CA ILE A 296 -15.36 -13.77 -4.10
C ILE A 296 -15.75 -12.96 -2.87
N ILE A 297 -16.44 -11.83 -3.04
CA ILE A 297 -16.83 -10.97 -1.93
C ILE A 297 -17.86 -11.67 -1.03
N SER A 298 -18.83 -12.36 -1.62
CA SER A 298 -19.89 -13.04 -0.89
C SER A 298 -19.32 -14.10 0.06
N VAL A 299 -18.41 -14.96 -0.43
CA VAL A 299 -17.80 -16.02 0.38
C VAL A 299 -16.89 -15.46 1.49
N LEU A 300 -16.14 -14.40 1.20
CA LEU A 300 -15.17 -13.84 2.14
C LEU A 300 -15.83 -12.95 3.20
N PHE A 301 -16.74 -12.07 2.79
CA PHE A 301 -17.20 -10.96 3.62
C PHE A 301 -18.67 -11.02 4.03
N GLN A 302 -19.57 -11.68 3.29
CA GLN A 302 -21.01 -11.65 3.57
C GLN A 302 -21.37 -12.51 4.80
N ARG A 303 -21.15 -11.96 6.00
CA ARG A 303 -21.38 -12.59 7.30
C ARG A 303 -21.86 -11.56 8.32
N GLY A 304 -22.75 -11.97 9.22
CA GLY A 304 -23.27 -11.12 10.30
C GLY A 304 -23.78 -9.76 9.79
N ALA A 305 -23.19 -8.67 10.28
CA ALA A 305 -23.57 -7.31 9.92
C ALA A 305 -23.14 -6.86 8.50
N TYR A 306 -22.46 -7.70 7.71
CA TYR A 306 -22.07 -7.37 6.33
C TYR A 306 -23.08 -7.97 5.34
N GLY A 307 -24.03 -7.13 4.91
CA GLY A 307 -25.20 -7.57 4.16
C GLY A 307 -24.96 -7.89 2.67
N ALA A 308 -26.05 -8.28 2.00
CA ALA A 308 -26.04 -8.55 0.56
C ALA A 308 -25.77 -7.28 -0.28
N GLU A 309 -26.30 -6.13 0.13
CA GLU A 309 -26.06 -4.84 -0.54
C GLU A 309 -24.58 -4.46 -0.48
N ALA A 310 -23.98 -4.51 0.71
CA ALA A 310 -22.54 -4.31 0.93
C ALA A 310 -21.68 -5.21 0.03
N THR A 311 -22.12 -6.46 -0.13
CA THR A 311 -21.47 -7.47 -0.97
C THR A 311 -21.51 -7.09 -2.44
N VAL A 312 -22.68 -6.65 -2.95
CA VAL A 312 -22.83 -6.22 -4.34
C VAL A 312 -21.98 -4.97 -4.62
N ASN A 313 -22.05 -3.96 -3.75
CA ASN A 313 -21.30 -2.71 -3.93
C ASN A 313 -19.78 -2.93 -3.88
N THR A 314 -19.32 -3.81 -2.99
CA THR A 314 -17.91 -4.19 -2.89
C THR A 314 -17.47 -5.02 -4.08
N ALA A 315 -18.34 -5.87 -4.64
CA ALA A 315 -18.06 -6.63 -5.86
C ALA A 315 -17.90 -5.70 -7.07
N TRP A 316 -18.74 -4.66 -7.21
CA TRP A 316 -18.56 -3.65 -8.26
C TRP A 316 -17.23 -2.90 -8.13
N ALA A 317 -16.87 -2.49 -6.91
CA ALA A 317 -15.56 -1.90 -6.66
C ALA A 317 -14.40 -2.85 -7.00
N LEU A 318 -14.52 -4.13 -6.64
CA LEU A 318 -13.51 -5.14 -6.94
C LEU A 318 -13.36 -5.34 -8.45
N ALA A 319 -14.45 -5.42 -9.20
CA ALA A 319 -14.41 -5.50 -10.65
C ALA A 319 -13.75 -4.26 -11.27
N ALA A 320 -14.07 -3.06 -10.77
CA ALA A 320 -13.43 -1.82 -11.21
C ALA A 320 -11.91 -1.82 -10.96
N TYR A 321 -11.44 -2.26 -9.78
CA TYR A 321 -10.01 -2.43 -9.52
C TYR A 321 -9.38 -3.56 -10.36
N GLY A 322 -10.12 -4.64 -10.60
CA GLY A 322 -9.70 -5.77 -11.44
C GLY A 322 -9.34 -5.32 -12.85
N MET A 323 -10.10 -4.40 -13.45
CA MET A 323 -9.77 -3.79 -14.75
C MET A 323 -8.44 -3.02 -14.75
N GLY A 324 -8.02 -2.49 -13.59
CA GLY A 324 -6.74 -1.80 -13.41
C GLY A 324 -5.57 -2.71 -13.06
N LEU A 325 -5.82 -3.97 -12.65
CA LEU A 325 -4.79 -4.89 -12.16
C LEU A 325 -3.61 -5.08 -13.14
N PRO A 326 -3.84 -5.31 -14.45
CA PRO A 326 -2.72 -5.44 -15.40
C PRO A 326 -1.91 -4.15 -15.48
N ALA A 327 -2.55 -2.98 -15.39
CA ALA A 327 -1.86 -1.69 -15.42
C ALA A 327 -1.00 -1.43 -14.18
N PHE A 328 -1.51 -1.77 -12.98
CA PHE A 328 -0.76 -1.70 -11.71
C PHE A 328 0.47 -2.61 -11.68
N VAL A 329 0.57 -3.59 -12.57
CA VAL A 329 1.79 -4.38 -12.73
C VAL A 329 2.64 -3.85 -13.88
N LEU A 330 2.05 -3.50 -15.03
CA LEU A 330 2.80 -3.01 -16.17
C LEU A 330 3.60 -1.74 -15.86
N HIS A 331 3.06 -0.80 -15.09
CA HIS A 331 3.82 0.40 -14.75
C HIS A 331 5.07 0.06 -13.91
N LYS A 332 5.04 -0.99 -13.08
CA LYS A 332 6.22 -1.51 -12.35
C LYS A 332 7.22 -2.22 -13.25
N VAL A 333 6.75 -2.84 -14.34
CA VAL A 333 7.62 -3.44 -15.38
C VAL A 333 8.31 -2.38 -16.22
N LEU A 334 7.62 -1.27 -16.51
CA LEU A 334 8.12 -0.19 -17.36
C LEU A 334 9.07 0.77 -16.63
N GLN A 335 8.84 1.06 -15.35
CA GLN A 335 9.68 1.94 -14.53
C GLN A 335 11.18 1.60 -14.56
N PRO A 336 11.60 0.33 -14.46
CA PRO A 336 13.00 -0.08 -14.60
C PRO A 336 13.71 0.43 -15.86
N LEU A 337 13.01 0.59 -16.99
CA LEU A 337 13.61 1.13 -18.22
C LEU A 337 14.14 2.56 -18.05
N TYR A 338 13.49 3.34 -17.19
CA TYR A 338 13.86 4.72 -16.87
C TYR A 338 14.94 4.76 -15.78
N TYR A 339 14.72 4.02 -14.68
CA TYR A 339 15.63 4.03 -13.54
C TYR A 339 17.02 3.48 -13.87
N ALA A 340 17.12 2.45 -14.71
CA ALA A 340 18.41 1.93 -15.16
C ALA A 340 19.20 2.91 -16.05
N ARG A 341 18.53 3.94 -16.57
CA ARG A 341 19.13 5.05 -17.35
C ARG A 341 19.26 6.34 -16.53
N GLU A 342 19.14 6.24 -15.21
CA GLU A 342 19.22 7.38 -14.27
C GLU A 342 18.12 8.44 -14.47
N ASP A 343 17.09 8.15 -15.27
CA ASP A 343 15.93 9.03 -15.43
C ASP A 343 14.88 8.74 -14.35
N THR A 344 15.00 9.45 -13.23
CA THR A 344 14.01 9.42 -12.14
C THR A 344 12.91 10.47 -12.30
N ARG A 345 13.12 11.47 -13.18
CA ARG A 345 12.22 12.62 -13.33
C ARG A 345 11.02 12.29 -14.19
N SER A 346 11.19 11.55 -15.28
CA SER A 346 10.09 11.20 -16.18
C SER A 346 9.02 10.33 -15.49
N PRO A 347 9.37 9.22 -14.79
CA PRO A 347 8.38 8.43 -14.06
C PRO A 347 7.64 9.23 -12.99
N PHE A 348 8.34 10.15 -12.31
CA PHE A 348 7.73 11.05 -11.32
C PHE A 348 6.70 11.99 -11.96
N ARG A 349 7.05 12.64 -13.09
CA ARG A 349 6.12 13.51 -13.84
C ARG A 349 4.89 12.75 -14.30
N PHE A 350 5.06 11.51 -14.78
CA PHE A 350 3.94 10.67 -15.21
C PHE A 350 3.04 10.26 -14.03
N ALA A 351 3.62 10.00 -12.87
CA ALA A 351 2.85 9.73 -11.64
C ALA A 351 2.02 10.95 -11.22
N VAL A 352 2.57 12.16 -11.28
CA VAL A 352 1.84 13.41 -11.00
C VAL A 352 0.68 13.60 -11.98
N TRP A 353 0.90 13.41 -13.28
CA TRP A 353 -0.19 13.50 -14.27
C TRP A 353 -1.26 12.44 -14.05
N SER A 354 -0.87 11.21 -13.73
CA SER A 354 -1.82 10.13 -13.44
C SER A 354 -2.62 10.41 -12.17
N MET A 355 -2.02 11.03 -11.16
CA MET A 355 -2.71 11.51 -9.96
C MET A 355 -3.73 12.61 -10.30
N VAL A 356 -3.40 13.56 -11.18
CA VAL A 356 -4.34 14.59 -11.64
C VAL A 356 -5.52 13.96 -12.38
N VAL A 357 -5.26 12.99 -13.26
CA VAL A 357 -6.31 12.22 -13.95
C VAL A 357 -7.18 11.46 -12.96
N ASN A 358 -6.58 10.80 -11.96
CA ASN A 358 -7.31 10.13 -10.90
C ASN A 358 -8.24 11.10 -10.16
N ALA A 359 -7.71 12.23 -9.68
CA ALA A 359 -8.49 13.22 -8.96
C ALA A 359 -9.63 13.80 -9.82
N GLY A 360 -9.33 14.16 -11.07
CA GLY A 360 -10.32 14.71 -12.00
C GLY A 360 -11.43 13.71 -12.33
N LEU A 361 -11.10 12.44 -12.60
CA LEU A 361 -12.09 11.41 -12.87
C LEU A 361 -12.88 11.03 -11.61
N ALA A 362 -12.22 10.90 -10.46
CA ALA A 362 -12.87 10.50 -9.21
C ALA A 362 -13.89 11.56 -8.79
N VAL A 363 -13.52 12.84 -8.80
CA VAL A 363 -14.42 13.94 -8.44
C VAL A 363 -15.46 14.20 -9.54
N GLY A 364 -15.05 14.14 -10.82
CA GLY A 364 -15.94 14.42 -11.96
C GLY A 364 -17.00 13.34 -12.20
N LEU A 365 -16.69 12.07 -11.96
CA LEU A 365 -17.64 10.96 -12.11
C LEU A 365 -18.46 10.69 -10.85
N MET A 366 -18.04 11.20 -9.68
CA MET A 366 -18.74 10.99 -8.41
C MET A 366 -20.24 11.33 -8.48
N PRO A 367 -20.69 12.46 -9.09
CA PRO A 367 -22.12 12.75 -9.18
C PRO A 367 -22.92 11.77 -10.06
N LEU A 368 -22.25 11.04 -10.97
CA LEU A 368 -22.90 10.17 -11.94
C LEU A 368 -22.97 8.71 -11.47
N ILE A 369 -21.91 8.22 -10.83
CA ILE A 369 -21.75 6.80 -10.46
C ILE A 369 -21.38 6.60 -8.98
N GLY A 370 -21.45 7.66 -8.18
CA GLY A 370 -21.21 7.61 -6.73
C GLY A 370 -19.79 7.15 -6.38
N PHE A 371 -19.70 6.33 -5.33
CA PHE A 371 -18.41 5.84 -4.81
C PHE A 371 -17.58 5.04 -5.84
N LEU A 372 -18.22 4.43 -6.84
CA LEU A 372 -17.53 3.63 -7.86
C LEU A 372 -16.58 4.49 -8.70
N ALA A 373 -16.82 5.81 -8.77
CA ALA A 373 -15.93 6.77 -9.41
C ALA A 373 -14.49 6.67 -8.90
N ALA A 374 -14.28 6.46 -7.60
CA ALA A 374 -12.95 6.33 -7.03
C ALA A 374 -12.19 5.11 -7.56
N ALA A 375 -12.85 3.94 -7.65
CA ALA A 375 -12.22 2.71 -8.13
C ALA A 375 -11.92 2.79 -9.64
N ILE A 376 -12.88 3.30 -10.43
CA ILE A 376 -12.70 3.47 -11.89
C ILE A 376 -11.60 4.50 -12.18
N ALA A 377 -11.58 5.63 -11.48
CA ALA A 377 -10.57 6.66 -11.63
C ALA A 377 -9.17 6.12 -11.30
N THR A 378 -9.05 5.29 -10.26
CA THR A 378 -7.77 4.67 -9.88
C THR A 378 -7.27 3.73 -10.98
N SER A 379 -8.15 2.89 -11.54
CA SER A 379 -7.81 2.00 -12.66
C SER A 379 -7.47 2.76 -13.94
N ALA A 380 -8.22 3.81 -14.28
CA ALA A 380 -7.96 4.65 -15.44
C ALA A 380 -6.63 5.42 -15.31
N ALA A 381 -6.31 5.92 -14.11
CA ALA A 381 -5.05 6.56 -13.82
C ALA A 381 -3.86 5.60 -13.96
N ALA A 382 -4.01 4.33 -13.55
CA ALA A 382 -3.00 3.31 -13.75
C ALA A 382 -2.74 3.07 -15.25
N TRP A 383 -3.79 2.93 -16.05
CA TRP A 383 -3.66 2.81 -17.51
C TRP A 383 -3.04 4.05 -18.15
N THR A 384 -3.37 5.24 -17.65
CA THR A 384 -2.77 6.50 -18.08
C THR A 384 -1.27 6.53 -17.78
N MET A 385 -0.85 6.02 -16.63
CA MET A 385 0.56 5.90 -16.27
C MET A 385 1.29 4.91 -17.20
N VAL A 386 0.70 3.75 -17.47
CA VAL A 386 1.24 2.75 -18.41
C VAL A 386 1.39 3.36 -19.80
N TRP A 387 0.38 4.07 -20.29
CA TRP A 387 0.44 4.73 -21.60
C TRP A 387 1.57 5.76 -21.68
N GLN A 388 1.73 6.61 -20.66
CA GLN A 388 2.81 7.58 -20.59
C GLN A 388 4.19 6.92 -20.57
N LEU A 389 4.37 5.90 -19.71
CA LEU A 389 5.62 5.16 -19.60
C LEU A 389 5.97 4.41 -20.89
N TRP A 390 4.99 3.81 -21.55
CA TRP A 390 5.18 3.13 -22.82
C TRP A 390 5.49 4.11 -23.96
N ARG A 391 4.81 5.26 -23.99
CA ARG A 391 5.08 6.30 -24.98
C ARG A 391 6.50 6.87 -24.83
N GLY A 392 6.93 7.12 -23.60
CA GLY A 392 8.29 7.61 -23.33
C GLY A 392 9.38 6.55 -23.57
N SER A 393 9.07 5.26 -23.40
CA SER A 393 10.06 4.19 -23.62
C SER A 393 10.36 3.96 -25.09
N ARG A 394 9.47 4.35 -26.01
CA ARG A 394 9.70 4.26 -27.48
C ARG A 394 10.95 4.98 -27.97
N GLY A 395 11.40 6.02 -27.26
CA GLY A 395 12.63 6.75 -27.57
C GLY A 395 13.91 6.07 -27.08
N MET A 396 13.83 4.96 -26.34
CA MET A 396 14.97 4.34 -25.63
C MET A 396 15.72 3.25 -26.44
N GLY A 397 15.46 3.15 -27.74
CA GLY A 397 16.11 2.20 -28.65
C GLY A 397 15.55 0.77 -28.57
N ASP A 398 16.31 -0.19 -29.11
CA ASP A 398 15.88 -1.59 -29.26
C ASP A 398 15.57 -2.29 -27.94
N ALA A 399 16.19 -1.88 -26.84
CA ALA A 399 15.95 -2.42 -25.50
C ALA A 399 14.49 -2.27 -25.02
N ALA A 400 13.73 -1.32 -25.57
CA ALA A 400 12.32 -1.07 -25.22
C ALA A 400 11.34 -1.57 -26.30
N ARG A 401 11.83 -2.16 -27.41
CA ARG A 401 10.97 -2.68 -28.47
C ARG A 401 10.36 -4.02 -28.08
N LEU A 402 9.10 -4.22 -28.48
CA LEU A 402 8.43 -5.49 -28.33
C LEU A 402 9.02 -6.52 -29.29
N ASP A 403 9.30 -7.72 -28.81
CA ASP A 403 9.77 -8.82 -29.65
C ASP A 403 8.59 -9.54 -30.34
N GLU A 404 8.86 -10.22 -31.46
CA GLU A 404 7.82 -10.94 -32.22
C GLU A 404 7.14 -12.03 -31.38
N ARG A 405 7.91 -12.64 -30.48
CA ARG A 405 7.42 -13.67 -29.55
C ARG A 405 6.39 -13.11 -28.56
N PHE A 406 6.58 -11.89 -28.06
CA PHE A 406 5.61 -11.19 -27.22
C PHE A 406 4.34 -10.89 -28.01
N LEU A 407 4.46 -10.37 -29.23
CA LEU A 407 3.31 -10.10 -30.10
C LEU A 407 2.52 -11.37 -30.44
N TYR A 408 3.19 -12.51 -30.56
CA TYR A 408 2.55 -13.80 -30.80
C TYR A 408 1.89 -14.40 -29.54
N ARG A 409 2.46 -14.18 -28.35
CA ARG A 409 1.96 -14.75 -27.09
C ARG A 409 0.85 -13.91 -26.45
N LEU A 410 0.88 -12.59 -26.60
CA LEU A 410 -0.16 -11.70 -26.07
C LEU A 410 -1.60 -12.11 -26.44
N PRO A 411 -1.95 -12.35 -27.72
CA PRO A 411 -3.31 -12.76 -28.07
C PRO A 411 -3.67 -14.13 -27.48
N ARG A 412 -2.70 -15.04 -27.31
CA ARG A 412 -2.92 -16.35 -26.67
C ARG A 412 -3.20 -16.22 -25.18
N ILE A 413 -2.48 -15.32 -24.48
CA ILE A 413 -2.73 -15.03 -23.07
C ILE A 413 -4.13 -14.42 -22.90
N ILE A 414 -4.50 -13.48 -23.78
CA ILE A 414 -5.84 -12.90 -23.78
C ILE A 414 -6.90 -13.98 -24.02
N ALA A 415 -6.74 -14.81 -25.07
CA ALA A 415 -7.68 -15.88 -25.39
C ALA A 415 -7.82 -16.90 -24.25
N ALA A 416 -6.70 -17.33 -23.64
CA ALA A 416 -6.71 -18.22 -22.49
C ALA A 416 -7.40 -17.59 -21.26
N SER A 417 -7.17 -16.29 -21.03
CA SER A 417 -7.81 -15.55 -19.93
C SER A 417 -9.31 -15.40 -20.16
N VAL A 418 -9.74 -15.12 -21.39
CA VAL A 418 -11.15 -15.04 -21.77
C VAL A 418 -11.82 -16.41 -21.62
N LEU A 419 -11.18 -17.48 -22.10
CA LEU A 419 -11.69 -18.85 -21.93
C LEU A 419 -11.86 -19.20 -20.46
N MET A 420 -10.86 -18.88 -19.63
CA MET A 420 -10.95 -19.05 -18.18
C MET A 420 -12.12 -18.24 -17.61
N GLY A 421 -12.31 -16.99 -18.04
CA GLY A 421 -13.45 -16.15 -17.66
C GLY A 421 -14.80 -16.78 -18.00
N VAL A 422 -14.96 -17.32 -19.22
CA VAL A 422 -16.18 -18.02 -19.64
C VAL A 422 -16.45 -19.24 -18.76
N VAL A 423 -15.41 -20.04 -18.45
CA VAL A 423 -15.53 -21.20 -17.56
C VAL A 423 -15.93 -20.77 -16.15
N LEU A 424 -15.28 -19.74 -15.60
CA LEU A 424 -15.62 -19.21 -14.28
C LEU A 424 -17.04 -18.66 -14.21
N TRP A 425 -17.49 -17.97 -15.27
CA TRP A 425 -18.85 -17.49 -15.36
C TRP A 425 -19.85 -18.66 -15.39
N GLY A 426 -19.63 -19.66 -16.23
CA GLY A 426 -20.46 -20.86 -16.29
C GLY A 426 -20.52 -21.61 -14.96
N LEU A 427 -19.38 -21.76 -14.27
CA LEU A 427 -19.33 -22.35 -12.93
C LEU A 427 -20.05 -21.49 -11.88
N SER A 428 -19.97 -20.16 -11.98
CA SER A 428 -20.66 -19.26 -11.06
C SER A 428 -22.18 -19.37 -11.16
N VAL A 429 -22.70 -19.59 -12.38
CA VAL A 429 -24.12 -19.84 -12.62
C VAL A 429 -24.51 -21.24 -12.10
N ALA A 430 -23.72 -22.26 -12.41
CA ALA A 430 -23.97 -23.63 -11.95
C ALA A 430 -23.93 -23.76 -10.42
N LEU A 431 -23.11 -22.96 -9.76
CA LEU A 431 -22.97 -22.93 -8.30
C LEU A 431 -23.82 -21.85 -7.62
N ALA A 432 -24.71 -21.16 -8.35
CA ALA A 432 -25.49 -20.06 -7.79
C ALA A 432 -26.36 -20.50 -6.59
N GLU A 433 -27.02 -21.65 -6.69
CA GLU A 433 -27.81 -22.23 -5.59
C GLU A 433 -26.94 -22.57 -4.36
N PRO A 434 -25.87 -23.41 -4.47
CA PRO A 434 -25.03 -23.72 -3.32
C PRO A 434 -24.37 -22.48 -2.72
N LEU A 435 -24.05 -21.47 -3.54
CA LEU A 435 -23.51 -20.20 -3.06
C LEU A 435 -24.51 -19.46 -2.18
N VAL A 436 -25.82 -19.51 -2.45
CA VAL A 436 -26.85 -18.75 -1.72
C VAL A 436 -27.50 -19.56 -0.57
N THR A 437 -27.34 -20.89 -0.53
CA THR A 437 -27.98 -21.75 0.48
C THR A 437 -27.74 -21.27 1.92
N PRO A 438 -28.81 -20.95 2.68
CA PRO A 438 -28.70 -20.63 4.11
C PRO A 438 -28.30 -21.89 4.89
N GLY A 439 -27.18 -21.84 5.61
CA GLY A 439 -26.72 -22.96 6.45
C GLY A 439 -25.28 -22.84 6.97
N ILE A 440 -24.42 -22.06 6.30
CA ILE A 440 -23.01 -21.82 6.70
C ILE A 440 -22.72 -20.30 6.88
N ARG A 441 -23.73 -19.44 6.65
CA ARG A 441 -23.62 -17.97 6.62
C ARG A 441 -24.19 -17.29 7.88
N THR A 442 -24.03 -17.89 9.06
CA THR A 442 -24.36 -17.25 10.34
C THR A 442 -23.25 -16.34 10.82
#